data_AF-S3TAC7-F1
#
_entry.id   AF-S3TAC7-F1
#
_cell.length_a   1.000
_cell.length_b   1.000
_cell.length_c   1.000
_cell.angle_alpha   90.00
_cell.angle_beta   90.00
_cell.angle_gamma   90.00
#
_symmetry.space_group_name_H-M   'P 1'
#
loop_
_entity.id
_entity.type
_entity.pdbx_description
1 polymer ?
#
loop_
_entity_poly.entity_id
_entity_poly.type
_entity_poly.pdbx_seq_one_letter_code
_entity_poly.pdbx_strand_id
1 'polypeptide(L)'
;MRQMILVDQISEIQIIKNRLWNGCHAMLAWYASALGHDTIGIAMADPKIMKYAEQVVNEVKLGLANMIPNQAKELDRMADSFLHSCRSAYKDPCERVARDPLRKLNLSERVLGSLEGHVQQQLPYQKLMQGAIYGYVYALKMLELGEIKIVKHVQTNIEHMDITESQKKALLNQLYQGIQAELNHEAFLSQLDELKLQTA
;
A
#
# COMPACT_ATOMS: atom_id res chain seq x y z
N MET A 1 16.80 -14.12 24.74
CA MET A 1 17.66 -14.08 23.53
C MET A 1 16.78 -14.19 22.31
N ARG A 2 16.97 -13.33 21.29
CA ARG A 2 16.31 -13.54 19.98
C ARG A 2 17.07 -14.67 19.26
N GLN A 3 16.37 -15.70 18.82
CA GLN A 3 16.97 -16.75 17.98
C GLN A 3 17.42 -16.12 16.65
N MET A 4 18.65 -16.43 16.23
CA MET A 4 19.18 -16.05 14.93
C MET A 4 19.00 -17.23 13.98
N ILE A 5 18.28 -17.02 12.88
CA ILE A 5 18.05 -18.04 11.85
C ILE A 5 18.98 -17.73 10.67
N LEU A 6 19.81 -18.69 10.28
CA LEU A 6 20.64 -18.60 9.09
C LEU A 6 19.82 -19.06 7.89
N VAL A 7 19.90 -18.31 6.80
CA VAL A 7 19.25 -18.61 5.53
C VAL A 7 20.23 -18.35 4.39
N ASP A 8 20.11 -19.13 3.32
CA ASP A 8 20.99 -18.99 2.15
C ASP A 8 20.66 -17.74 1.34
N GLN A 9 19.38 -17.34 1.30
CA GLN A 9 18.89 -16.20 0.52
C GLN A 9 18.11 -15.22 1.39
N ILE A 10 18.83 -14.29 2.04
CA ILE A 10 18.23 -13.25 2.87
C ILE A 10 17.32 -12.29 2.07
N SER A 11 17.57 -12.17 0.76
CA SER A 11 16.79 -11.33 -0.15
C SER A 11 15.31 -11.71 -0.19
N GLU A 12 14.99 -13.01 -0.19
CA GLU A 12 13.61 -13.52 -0.13
C GLU A 12 12.91 -13.04 1.15
N ILE A 13 13.57 -13.19 2.30
CA ILE A 13 13.05 -12.76 3.60
C ILE A 13 12.87 -11.24 3.64
N GLN A 14 13.79 -10.48 3.05
CA GLN A 14 13.68 -9.02 2.94
C GLN A 14 12.50 -8.60 2.08
N ILE A 15 12.25 -9.28 0.95
CA ILE A 15 11.09 -9.02 0.10
C ILE A 15 9.80 -9.32 0.88
N ILE A 16 9.69 -10.48 1.54
CA ILE A 16 8.51 -10.82 2.34
C ILE A 16 8.28 -9.78 3.43
N LYS A 17 9.32 -9.44 4.20
CA LYS A 17 9.22 -8.41 5.24
C LYS A 17 8.79 -7.07 4.66
N ASN A 18 9.32 -6.68 3.50
CA ASN A 18 8.99 -5.40 2.89
C ASN A 18 7.53 -5.35 2.39
N ARG A 19 7.04 -6.44 1.80
CA ARG A 19 5.70 -6.50 1.20
C ARG A 19 4.63 -6.80 2.25
N LEU A 20 4.78 -7.91 2.96
CA LEU A 20 3.80 -8.42 3.93
C LEU A 20 3.73 -7.60 5.20
N TRP A 21 4.88 -7.27 5.81
CA TRP A 21 4.87 -6.56 7.08
C TRP A 21 4.80 -5.06 6.86
N ASN A 22 5.84 -4.54 6.23
CA ASN A 22 6.03 -3.12 5.99
C ASN A 22 4.92 -2.50 5.13
N GLY A 23 4.50 -3.20 4.07
CA GLY A 23 3.47 -2.75 3.14
C GLY A 23 2.08 -2.75 3.77
N CYS A 24 1.64 -3.90 4.28
CA CYS A 24 0.35 -3.99 4.97
C CYS A 24 0.24 -3.03 6.15
N HIS A 25 1.32 -2.85 6.94
CA HIS A 25 1.31 -1.93 8.07
C HIS A 25 1.13 -0.47 7.64
N ALA A 26 1.76 -0.06 6.53
CA ALA A 26 1.59 1.29 6.00
C ALA A 26 0.16 1.53 5.49
N MET A 27 -0.38 0.60 4.69
CA MET A 27 -1.75 0.68 4.16
C MET A 27 -2.79 0.70 5.28
N LEU A 28 -2.60 -0.14 6.30
CA LEU A 28 -3.41 -0.15 7.52
C LEU A 28 -3.36 1.19 8.25
N ALA A 29 -2.17 1.75 8.46
CA ALA A 29 -1.99 2.99 9.19
C ALA A 29 -2.63 4.20 8.49
N TRP A 30 -2.55 4.26 7.15
CA TRP A 30 -3.22 5.32 6.39
C TRP A 30 -4.73 5.23 6.51
N TYR A 31 -5.30 4.03 6.39
CA TYR A 31 -6.73 3.84 6.54
C TYR A 31 -7.21 4.13 7.96
N ALA A 32 -6.48 3.64 8.96
CA ALA A 32 -6.76 3.88 10.38
C ALA A 32 -6.74 5.38 10.72
N SER A 33 -5.74 6.11 10.21
CA SER A 33 -5.63 7.56 10.40
C SER A 33 -6.82 8.30 9.76
N ALA A 34 -7.27 7.86 8.58
CA ALA A 34 -8.43 8.44 7.91
C ALA A 34 -9.73 8.25 8.71
N LEU A 35 -9.82 7.21 9.53
CA LEU A 35 -10.93 6.97 10.46
C LEU A 35 -10.75 7.61 11.84
N GLY A 36 -9.64 8.34 12.07
CA GLY A 36 -9.37 9.02 13.34
C GLY A 36 -8.87 8.13 14.46
N HIS A 37 -8.28 6.97 14.16
CA HIS A 37 -7.67 6.10 15.18
C HIS A 37 -6.24 6.55 15.52
N ASP A 38 -5.93 6.62 16.82
CA ASP A 38 -4.64 7.11 17.32
C ASP A 38 -3.50 6.08 17.16
N THR A 39 -3.76 4.81 17.49
CA THR A 39 -2.76 3.75 17.53
C THR A 39 -3.21 2.51 16.76
N ILE A 40 -2.25 1.75 16.24
CA ILE A 40 -2.51 0.55 15.44
C ILE A 40 -3.32 -0.48 16.24
N GLY A 41 -2.98 -0.70 17.50
CA GLY A 41 -3.71 -1.64 18.36
C GLY A 41 -5.18 -1.25 18.58
N ILE A 42 -5.46 0.04 18.78
CA ILE A 42 -6.84 0.55 18.89
C ILE A 42 -7.57 0.39 17.55
N ALA A 43 -6.93 0.79 16.44
CA ALA A 43 -7.51 0.67 15.11
C ALA A 43 -7.90 -0.78 14.78
N MET A 44 -7.09 -1.77 15.17
CA MET A 44 -7.38 -3.18 14.94
C MET A 44 -8.62 -3.71 15.70
N ALA A 45 -9.17 -2.96 16.66
CA ALA A 45 -10.46 -3.27 17.29
C ALA A 45 -11.66 -2.79 16.45
N ASP A 46 -11.46 -1.91 15.47
CA ASP A 46 -12.49 -1.50 14.52
C ASP A 46 -12.72 -2.63 13.48
N PRO A 47 -13.96 -3.17 13.36
CA PRO A 47 -14.26 -4.23 12.41
C PRO A 47 -13.95 -3.87 10.95
N LYS A 48 -14.04 -2.61 10.55
CA LYS A 48 -13.71 -2.16 9.19
C LYS A 48 -12.21 -2.30 8.92
N ILE A 49 -11.41 -1.89 9.90
CA ILE A 49 -9.94 -1.94 9.85
C ILE A 49 -9.46 -3.39 9.88
N MET A 50 -9.98 -4.20 10.80
CA MET A 50 -9.62 -5.62 10.90
C MET A 50 -9.94 -6.35 9.59
N LYS A 51 -11.15 -6.15 9.04
CA LYS A 51 -11.54 -6.73 7.76
C LYS A 51 -10.60 -6.30 6.63
N TYR A 52 -10.27 -5.02 6.54
CA TYR A 52 -9.33 -4.54 5.53
C TYR A 52 -7.93 -5.15 5.71
N ALA A 53 -7.43 -5.24 6.95
CA ALA A 53 -6.15 -5.84 7.28
C ALA A 53 -6.05 -7.29 6.80
N GLU A 54 -7.04 -8.12 7.11
CA GLU A 54 -7.09 -9.52 6.66
C GLU A 54 -7.12 -9.62 5.13
N GLN A 55 -7.94 -8.78 4.49
CA GLN A 55 -8.07 -8.78 3.03
C GLN A 55 -6.77 -8.38 2.33
N VAL A 56 -6.11 -7.31 2.77
CA VAL A 56 -4.85 -6.85 2.15
C VAL A 56 -3.69 -7.81 2.43
N VAL A 57 -3.65 -8.42 3.62
CA VAL A 57 -2.66 -9.45 3.95
C VAL A 57 -2.83 -10.67 3.05
N ASN A 58 -4.06 -11.15 2.86
CA ASN A 58 -4.33 -12.28 1.98
C ASN A 58 -3.98 -11.99 0.52
N GLU A 59 -4.30 -10.78 0.04
CA GLU A 59 -3.90 -10.36 -1.30
C GLU A 59 -2.38 -10.34 -1.44
N VAL A 60 -1.65 -9.67 -0.54
CA VAL A 60 -0.16 -9.64 -0.58
C VAL A 60 0.47 -11.04 -0.51
N LYS A 61 -0.06 -11.94 0.31
CA LYS A 61 0.41 -13.33 0.39
C LYS A 61 0.29 -14.05 -0.95
N LEU A 62 -0.80 -13.82 -1.69
CA LEU A 62 -1.03 -14.45 -2.98
C LEU A 62 0.08 -14.10 -3.98
N GLY A 63 0.45 -12.82 -4.09
CA GLY A 63 1.56 -12.39 -4.94
C GLY A 63 2.91 -12.89 -4.46
N LEU A 64 3.14 -12.94 -3.14
CA LEU A 64 4.38 -13.46 -2.57
C LEU A 64 4.57 -14.97 -2.79
N ALA A 65 3.49 -15.75 -2.74
CA ALA A 65 3.56 -17.21 -2.95
C ALA A 65 4.07 -17.56 -4.35
N ASN A 66 3.70 -16.77 -5.36
CA ASN A 66 4.19 -16.91 -6.72
C ASN A 66 5.61 -16.35 -6.90
N MET A 67 5.92 -15.22 -6.26
CA MET A 67 7.23 -14.57 -6.37
C MET A 67 8.34 -15.35 -5.66
N ILE A 68 8.00 -16.02 -4.55
CA ILE A 68 8.95 -16.74 -3.70
C ILE A 68 8.35 -18.11 -3.28
N PRO A 69 8.26 -19.07 -4.22
CA PRO A 69 7.59 -20.36 -3.97
C PRO A 69 8.20 -21.15 -2.81
N ASN A 70 9.51 -21.02 -2.58
CA ASN A 70 10.23 -21.69 -1.50
C ASN A 70 9.72 -21.30 -0.11
N GLN A 71 9.15 -20.09 0.03
CA GLN A 71 8.65 -19.56 1.30
C GLN A 71 7.13 -19.68 1.43
N ALA A 72 6.42 -20.19 0.41
CA ALA A 72 4.96 -20.18 0.38
C ALA A 72 4.32 -20.83 1.63
N LYS A 73 4.94 -21.90 2.15
CA LYS A 73 4.48 -22.62 3.35
C LYS A 73 4.59 -21.80 4.64
N GLU A 74 5.47 -20.80 4.67
CA GLU A 74 5.69 -19.96 5.84
C GLU A 74 4.83 -18.68 5.84
N LEU A 75 4.25 -18.32 4.68
CA LEU A 75 3.53 -17.05 4.52
C LEU A 75 2.30 -16.96 5.43
N ASP A 76 1.58 -18.06 5.67
CA ASP A 76 0.45 -18.09 6.61
C ASP A 76 0.90 -17.74 8.03
N ARG A 77 1.93 -18.44 8.52
CA ARG A 77 2.50 -18.21 9.85
C ARG A 77 3.04 -16.79 10.03
N MET A 78 3.71 -16.25 9.01
CA MET A 78 4.23 -14.89 9.02
C MET A 78 3.11 -13.84 9.03
N ALA A 79 2.05 -14.08 8.26
CA ALA A 79 0.88 -13.22 8.21
C ALA A 79 0.11 -13.20 9.52
N ASP A 80 -0.09 -14.37 10.15
CA ASP A 80 -0.73 -14.48 11.45
C ASP A 80 0.08 -13.77 12.54
N SER A 81 1.41 -13.91 12.50
CA SER A 81 2.32 -13.18 13.39
C SER A 81 2.23 -11.67 13.19
N PHE A 82 2.18 -11.21 11.93
CA PHE A 82 1.99 -9.80 11.61
C PHE A 82 0.66 -9.27 12.18
N LEU A 83 -0.46 -9.93 11.89
CA LEU A 83 -1.78 -9.50 12.37
C LEU A 83 -1.87 -9.52 13.91
N HIS A 84 -1.30 -10.54 14.55
CA HIS A 84 -1.22 -10.61 16.02
C HIS A 84 -0.39 -9.44 16.59
N SER A 85 0.72 -9.09 15.93
CA SER A 85 1.55 -7.95 16.34
C SER A 85 0.79 -6.62 16.24
N CYS A 86 0.03 -6.41 15.16
CA CYS A 86 -0.80 -5.21 14.99
C CYS A 86 -1.86 -5.11 16.08
N ARG A 87 -2.56 -6.21 16.41
CA ARG A 87 -3.56 -6.24 17.49
C ARG A 87 -2.99 -5.85 18.85
N SER A 88 -1.72 -6.19 19.10
CA SER A 88 -1.05 -5.91 20.37
C SER A 88 -0.37 -4.53 20.42
N ALA A 89 -0.38 -3.78 19.33
CA ALA A 89 0.38 -2.54 19.15
C ALA A 89 -0.32 -1.29 19.70
N TYR A 90 -0.82 -1.34 20.94
CA TYR A 90 -1.58 -0.24 21.57
C TYR A 90 -0.78 1.04 21.80
N LYS A 91 0.55 0.97 21.74
CA LYS A 91 1.46 2.11 21.91
C LYS A 91 2.09 2.57 20.59
N ASP A 92 1.71 1.97 19.47
CA ASP A 92 2.28 2.30 18.17
C ASP A 92 1.39 3.30 17.43
N PRO A 93 1.76 4.60 17.33
CA PRO A 93 0.88 5.61 16.75
C PRO A 93 0.69 5.39 15.24
N CYS A 94 -0.54 5.56 14.76
CA CYS A 94 -0.87 5.49 13.34
C CYS A 94 -0.04 6.49 12.53
N GLU A 95 0.11 7.73 13.01
CA GLU A 95 0.92 8.77 12.37
C GLU A 95 2.38 8.34 12.13
N ARG A 96 3.02 7.76 13.16
CA ARG A 96 4.40 7.26 13.09
C ARG A 96 4.55 6.18 12.03
N VAL A 97 3.58 5.28 11.94
CA VAL A 97 3.55 4.21 10.95
C VAL A 97 3.15 4.72 9.56
N ALA A 98 2.39 5.80 9.47
CA ALA A 98 1.91 6.41 8.23
C ALA A 98 2.93 7.36 7.55
N ARG A 99 3.88 7.93 8.30
CA ARG A 99 4.88 8.92 7.83
C ARG A 99 5.55 8.61 6.49
N ASP A 100 5.97 9.63 5.75
CA ASP A 100 6.61 9.49 4.43
C ASP A 100 5.81 8.65 3.41
N PRO A 101 4.51 8.95 3.18
CA PRO A 101 3.66 8.12 2.32
C PRO A 101 4.20 8.01 0.90
N LEU A 102 4.70 9.09 0.29
CA LEU A 102 5.25 9.08 -1.07
C LEU A 102 6.43 8.11 -1.20
N ARG A 103 7.40 8.16 -0.27
CA ARG A 103 8.53 7.22 -0.27
C ARG A 103 8.05 5.76 -0.20
N LYS A 104 7.04 5.46 0.61
CA LYS A 104 6.48 4.10 0.76
C LYS A 104 5.66 3.66 -0.46
N LEU A 105 5.14 4.62 -1.22
CA LEU A 105 4.41 4.43 -2.47
C LEU A 105 5.34 4.43 -3.69
N ASN A 106 6.66 4.55 -3.54
CA ASN A 106 7.56 4.36 -4.68
C ASN A 106 7.42 2.94 -5.26
N LEU A 107 7.63 2.80 -6.56
CA LEU A 107 7.56 1.53 -7.29
C LEU A 107 8.51 0.49 -6.71
N SER A 108 9.76 0.89 -6.44
CA SER A 108 10.79 0.05 -5.82
C SER A 108 10.51 -0.30 -4.35
N GLU A 109 9.44 0.24 -3.77
CA GLU A 109 9.06 0.09 -2.37
C GLU A 109 7.76 -0.70 -2.22
N ARG A 110 7.39 -0.93 -0.97
CA ARG A 110 6.40 -1.92 -0.50
C ARG A 110 5.04 -1.97 -1.18
N VAL A 111 4.38 -0.86 -1.53
CA VAL A 111 2.98 -0.88 -1.99
C VAL A 111 2.86 -0.99 -3.51
N LEU A 112 3.39 -0.03 -4.25
CA LEU A 112 3.26 -0.03 -5.71
C LEU A 112 4.01 -1.19 -6.38
N GLY A 113 5.15 -1.63 -5.83
CA GLY A 113 5.78 -2.86 -6.32
C GLY A 113 4.98 -4.15 -6.03
N SER A 114 4.12 -4.17 -5.01
CA SER A 114 3.16 -5.29 -4.83
C SER A 114 2.06 -5.21 -5.87
N LEU A 115 1.54 -4.01 -6.13
CA LEU A 115 0.52 -3.75 -7.14
C LEU A 115 1.00 -4.16 -8.54
N GLU A 116 2.20 -3.72 -8.95
CA GLU A 116 2.83 -4.12 -10.21
C GLU A 116 2.95 -5.65 -10.32
N GLY A 117 3.52 -6.30 -9.30
CA GLY A 117 3.68 -7.75 -9.31
C GLY A 117 2.36 -8.50 -9.46
N HIS A 118 1.28 -8.00 -8.86
CA HIS A 118 -0.05 -8.58 -9.05
C HIS A 118 -0.59 -8.39 -10.47
N VAL A 119 -0.39 -7.22 -11.08
CA VAL A 119 -0.82 -6.95 -12.44
C VAL A 119 -0.06 -7.84 -13.44
N GLN A 120 1.25 -7.99 -13.27
CA GLN A 120 2.09 -8.88 -14.09
C GLN A 120 1.63 -10.35 -13.99
N GLN A 121 1.30 -10.78 -12.77
CA GLN A 121 0.85 -12.14 -12.50
C GLN A 121 -0.65 -12.36 -12.76
N GLN A 122 -1.38 -11.34 -13.21
CA GLN A 122 -2.83 -11.39 -13.44
C GLN A 122 -3.63 -11.81 -12.19
N LEU A 123 -3.19 -11.35 -11.01
CA LEU A 123 -3.83 -11.61 -9.73
C LEU A 123 -4.79 -10.47 -9.33
N PRO A 124 -5.77 -10.72 -8.45
CA PRO A 124 -6.56 -9.66 -7.82
C PRO A 124 -5.67 -8.66 -7.08
N TYR A 125 -5.92 -7.36 -7.22
CA TYR A 125 -5.10 -6.28 -6.61
C TYR A 125 -5.94 -5.16 -5.99
N GLN A 126 -7.23 -5.39 -5.75
CA GLN A 126 -8.15 -4.36 -5.33
C GLN A 126 -7.80 -3.79 -3.96
N LYS A 127 -7.25 -4.59 -3.04
CA LYS A 127 -6.91 -4.16 -1.68
C LYS A 127 -5.59 -3.39 -1.63
N LEU A 128 -4.63 -3.79 -2.47
CA LEU A 128 -3.42 -3.05 -2.75
C LEU A 128 -3.73 -1.69 -3.36
N MET A 129 -4.64 -1.64 -4.34
CA MET A 129 -5.12 -0.39 -4.94
C MET A 129 -5.76 0.53 -3.88
N GLN A 130 -6.67 0.00 -3.05
CA GLN A 130 -7.26 0.75 -1.93
C GLN A 130 -6.19 1.28 -0.98
N GLY A 131 -5.19 0.48 -0.65
CA GLY A 131 -4.09 0.90 0.23
C GLY A 131 -3.23 2.00 -0.38
N ALA A 132 -2.96 1.95 -1.68
CA ALA A 132 -2.27 3.02 -2.40
C ALA A 132 -3.08 4.32 -2.38
N ILE A 133 -4.39 4.23 -2.62
CA ILE A 133 -5.32 5.37 -2.53
C ILE A 133 -5.28 5.98 -1.13
N TYR A 134 -5.41 5.18 -0.07
CA TYR A 134 -5.32 5.69 1.31
C TYR A 134 -4.00 6.40 1.60
N GLY A 135 -2.89 5.91 1.06
CA GLY A 135 -1.59 6.57 1.21
C GLY A 135 -1.51 7.94 0.53
N TYR A 136 -2.07 8.08 -0.67
CA TYR A 136 -2.15 9.37 -1.34
C TYR A 136 -3.14 10.32 -0.67
N VAL A 137 -4.28 9.82 -0.22
CA VAL A 137 -5.27 10.60 0.55
C VAL A 137 -4.69 11.07 1.87
N TYR A 138 -3.93 10.23 2.58
CA TYR A 138 -3.21 10.64 3.78
C TYR A 138 -2.20 11.75 3.48
N ALA A 139 -1.45 11.64 2.39
CA ALA A 139 -0.50 12.67 1.96
C ALA A 139 -1.19 14.01 1.67
N LEU A 140 -2.38 13.99 1.09
CA LEU A 140 -3.18 15.19 0.79
C LEU A 140 -3.83 15.79 2.04
N LYS A 141 -4.54 14.97 2.83
CA LYS A 141 -5.38 15.45 3.94
C LYS A 141 -4.63 15.66 5.24
N MET A 142 -3.68 14.78 5.57
CA MET A 142 -3.02 14.79 6.88
C MET A 142 -1.64 15.48 6.82
N LEU A 143 -0.98 15.46 5.67
CA LEU A 143 0.31 16.13 5.46
C LEU A 143 0.22 17.37 4.58
N GLU A 144 -0.98 17.69 4.08
CA GLU A 144 -1.26 18.88 3.26
C GLU A 144 -0.30 19.03 2.05
N LEU A 145 0.12 17.91 1.46
CA LEU A 145 0.93 17.95 0.25
C LEU A 145 0.08 18.43 -0.93
N GLY A 146 0.64 19.26 -1.80
CA GLY A 146 -0.10 19.79 -2.96
C GLY A 146 -0.45 18.72 -4.01
N GLU A 147 -1.63 18.84 -4.62
CA GLU A 147 -2.18 17.91 -5.61
C GLU A 147 -1.23 17.64 -6.78
N ILE A 148 -0.59 18.68 -7.33
CA ILE A 148 0.39 18.57 -8.42
C ILE A 148 1.54 17.61 -8.03
N LYS A 149 1.99 17.64 -6.78
CA LYS A 149 3.05 16.75 -6.29
C LYS A 149 2.57 15.30 -6.27
N ILE A 150 1.33 15.07 -5.87
CA ILE A 150 0.71 13.74 -5.86
C ILE A 150 0.54 13.20 -7.29
N VAL A 151 0.00 14.00 -8.20
CA VAL A 151 -0.19 13.63 -9.60
C VAL A 151 1.15 13.25 -10.25
N LYS A 152 2.18 14.10 -10.10
CA LYS A 152 3.53 13.79 -10.61
C LYS A 152 4.07 12.49 -10.02
N HIS A 153 3.92 12.28 -8.70
CA HIS A 153 4.38 11.06 -8.06
C HIS A 153 3.67 9.81 -8.58
N VAL A 154 2.34 9.87 -8.75
CA VAL A 154 1.54 8.78 -9.33
C VAL A 154 2.01 8.47 -10.75
N GLN A 155 2.05 9.48 -11.62
CA GLN A 155 2.46 9.32 -13.03
C GLN A 155 3.86 8.73 -13.14
N THR A 156 4.84 9.31 -12.44
CA THR A 156 6.22 8.81 -12.47
C THR A 156 6.28 7.34 -12.07
N ASN A 157 5.62 6.93 -10.98
CA ASN A 157 5.73 5.54 -10.55
C ASN A 157 4.99 4.54 -11.46
N ILE A 158 3.84 4.92 -12.02
CA ILE A 158 3.12 4.03 -12.96
C ILE A 158 3.85 3.95 -14.31
N GLU A 159 4.45 5.04 -14.77
CA GLU A 159 5.21 5.08 -16.03
C GLU A 159 6.36 4.07 -16.04
N HIS A 160 7.04 3.93 -14.90
CA HIS A 160 8.17 3.02 -14.72
C HIS A 160 7.77 1.56 -14.44
N MET A 161 6.47 1.25 -14.33
CA MET A 161 6.04 -0.13 -14.14
C MET A 161 6.29 -0.97 -15.40
N ASP A 162 6.78 -2.19 -15.21
CA ASP A 162 6.98 -3.19 -16.26
C ASP A 162 5.66 -3.92 -16.58
N ILE A 163 4.70 -3.16 -17.11
CA ILE A 163 3.36 -3.59 -17.53
C ILE A 163 2.99 -2.87 -18.83
N THR A 164 1.95 -3.36 -19.51
CA THR A 164 1.49 -2.76 -20.78
C THR A 164 0.93 -1.35 -20.58
N GLU A 165 1.00 -0.53 -21.64
CA GLU A 165 0.45 0.84 -21.63
C GLU A 165 -1.06 0.89 -21.30
N SER A 166 -1.81 -0.11 -21.74
CA SER A 166 -3.25 -0.21 -21.40
C SER A 166 -3.46 -0.45 -19.91
N GLN A 167 -2.63 -1.29 -19.28
CA GLN A 167 -2.65 -1.52 -17.84
C GLN A 167 -2.20 -0.27 -17.07
N LYS A 168 -1.14 0.43 -17.51
CA LYS A 168 -0.72 1.71 -16.91
C LYS A 168 -1.87 2.72 -16.89
N LYS A 169 -2.53 2.92 -18.04
CA LYS A 169 -3.69 3.82 -18.17
C LYS A 169 -4.85 3.41 -17.26
N ALA A 170 -5.13 2.12 -17.14
CA ALA A 170 -6.17 1.60 -16.26
C ALA A 170 -5.85 1.87 -14.77
N LEU A 171 -4.62 1.62 -14.33
CA LEU A 171 -4.18 1.88 -12.96
C LEU A 171 -4.23 3.37 -12.61
N LEU A 172 -3.75 4.24 -13.52
CA LEU A 172 -3.85 5.70 -13.34
C LEU A 172 -5.29 6.15 -13.13
N ASN A 173 -6.20 5.68 -13.97
CA ASN A 173 -7.62 6.02 -13.86
C ASN A 173 -8.22 5.55 -12.53
N GLN A 174 -7.93 4.32 -12.11
CA GLN A 174 -8.40 3.78 -10.83
C GLN A 174 -7.85 4.56 -9.63
N LEU A 175 -6.56 4.91 -9.65
CA LEU A 175 -5.95 5.72 -8.59
C LEU A 175 -6.60 7.10 -8.49
N TYR A 176 -6.77 7.80 -9.61
CA TYR A 176 -7.37 9.15 -9.59
C TYR A 176 -8.83 9.13 -9.16
N GLN A 177 -9.63 8.20 -9.69
CA GLN A 177 -11.03 8.06 -9.29
C GLN A 177 -11.15 7.67 -7.81
N GLY A 178 -10.30 6.77 -7.34
CA GLY A 178 -10.26 6.35 -5.94
C GLY A 178 -9.87 7.46 -4.99
N ILE A 179 -8.81 8.21 -5.32
CA ILE A 179 -8.38 9.39 -4.55
C ILE A 179 -9.52 10.42 -4.50
N GLN A 180 -10.12 10.75 -5.64
CA GLN A 180 -11.22 11.70 -5.70
C GLN A 180 -12.42 11.27 -4.84
N ALA A 181 -12.80 9.99 -4.91
CA ALA A 181 -13.90 9.44 -4.12
C ALA A 181 -13.63 9.56 -2.61
N GLU A 182 -12.42 9.25 -2.15
CA GLU A 182 -12.03 9.37 -0.73
C GLU A 182 -11.87 10.82 -0.25
N LEU A 183 -11.64 11.77 -1.16
CA LEU A 183 -11.60 13.19 -0.83
C LEU A 183 -13.00 13.80 -0.67
N ASN A 184 -14.05 13.17 -1.22
CA ASN A 184 -15.40 13.76 -1.36
C ASN A 184 -15.36 15.14 -2.05
N HIS A 185 -14.42 15.34 -2.98
CA HIS A 185 -14.13 16.66 -3.57
C HIS A 185 -14.10 16.56 -5.10
N GLU A 186 -14.98 17.29 -5.78
CA GLU A 186 -15.09 17.26 -7.26
C GLU A 186 -13.86 17.86 -7.98
N ALA A 187 -13.07 18.71 -7.29
CA ALA A 187 -12.03 19.55 -7.89
C ALA A 187 -10.69 18.87 -8.23
N PHE A 188 -10.45 17.61 -7.82
CA PHE A 188 -9.18 16.92 -8.11
C PHE A 188 -8.98 16.67 -9.62
N LEU A 189 -10.07 16.47 -10.37
CA LEU A 189 -10.01 16.24 -11.81
C LEU A 189 -9.77 17.52 -12.62
N SER A 190 -10.25 18.68 -12.16
CA SER A 190 -10.04 19.95 -12.87
C SER A 190 -8.56 20.32 -13.00
N GLN A 191 -7.74 20.01 -11.99
CA GLN A 191 -6.28 20.23 -12.06
C GLN A 191 -5.56 19.18 -12.92
N LEU A 192 -6.08 17.94 -12.97
CA LEU A 192 -5.57 16.88 -13.85
C LEU A 192 -5.75 17.20 -15.33
N ASP A 193 -6.86 17.84 -15.70
CA ASP A 193 -7.11 18.22 -17.09
C ASP A 193 -6.28 19.44 -17.53
N GLU A 194 -6.00 20.39 -16.62
CA GLU A 194 -5.03 21.47 -16.87
C GLU A 194 -3.59 20.95 -17.06
N LEU A 195 -3.18 19.93 -16.29
CA LEU A 195 -1.86 19.31 -16.43
C LEU A 195 -1.71 18.50 -17.73
N LYS A 196 -2.76 17.81 -18.18
CA LYS A 196 -2.75 17.11 -19.49
C LYS A 196 -2.57 18.09 -20.66
N LEU A 197 -3.11 19.32 -20.54
CA LEU A 197 -2.98 20.38 -21.56
C LEU A 197 -1.59 21.02 -21.59
N GLN A 198 -0.81 20.94 -20.52
CA GLN A 198 0.55 21.51 -20.46
C GLN A 198 1.65 20.54 -20.90
N THR A 199 1.31 19.26 -21.10
CA THR A 199 2.24 18.21 -21.52
C THR A 199 1.93 17.63 -22.91
N ALA A 200 1.00 18.23 -23.64
CA ALA A 200 0.69 17.94 -25.05
C ALA A 200 1.25 19.04 -25.96
#